data_AF-A0A970W900-F1
#
_entry.id   AF-A0A970W900-F1
#
_cell.length_a   1.000
_cell.length_b   1.000
_cell.length_c   1.000
_cell.angle_alpha   90.00
_cell.angle_beta   90.00
_cell.angle_gamma   90.00
#
_symmetry.space_group_name_H-M   'P 1'
#
loop_
_entity.id
_entity.type
_entity.pdbx_description
1 polymer ?
#
loop_
_entity_poly.entity_id
_entity_poly.type
_entity_poly.pdbx_seq_one_letter_code
_entity_poly.pdbx_strand_id
1 'polypeptide(L)' 'MHKDVAQRLKRVNRALYNEAWAMLERNKAQRHIRGGEATRRKYKQD' A
#
# COMPACT_ATOMS: atom_id res chain seq x y z
N MET A 1 6.09 7.16 -13.46
CA MET A 1 4.63 7.18 -13.24
C MET A 1 4.21 7.33 -11.76
N HIS A 2 4.93 6.80 -10.75
CA HIS A 2 4.52 6.96 -9.33
C HIS A 2 5.05 8.21 -8.58
N LYS A 3 5.99 8.97 -9.15
CA LYS A 3 6.55 10.17 -8.49
C LYS A 3 5.60 11.37 -8.57
N ASP A 4 4.86 11.53 -9.67
CA ASP A 4 4.10 12.75 -9.93
C ASP A 4 2.86 12.90 -9.06
N VAL A 5 2.12 11.82 -8.82
CA VAL A 5 0.85 11.90 -8.07
C VAL A 5 1.09 12.20 -6.60
N ALA A 6 2.00 11.49 -5.94
CA ALA A 6 2.30 11.71 -4.52
C ALA A 6 2.96 13.08 -4.26
N GLN A 7 3.88 13.50 -5.14
CA GLN A 7 4.52 14.81 -5.03
C GLN A 7 3.55 15.96 -5.28
N ARG A 8 2.67 15.84 -6.29
CA ARG A 8 1.67 16.85 -6.60
C ARG A 8 0.58 16.90 -5.53
N LEU A 9 0.13 15.74 -5.01
CA LEU A 9 -0.82 15.68 -3.91
C LEU A 9 -0.27 16.33 -2.64
N LYS A 10 1.01 16.09 -2.31
CA LYS A 10 1.66 16.75 -1.18
C LYS A 10 1.68 18.29 -1.30
N ARG A 11 1.80 18.82 -2.53
CA ARG A 11 1.80 20.26 -2.82
C ARG A 11 0.39 20.86 -2.85
N VAL A 12 -0.62 20.10 -3.30
CA VAL A 12 -2.01 20.57 -3.47
C VAL A 12 -2.83 20.38 -2.19
N ASN A 13 -2.72 19.22 -1.53
CA ASN A 13 -3.46 18.90 -0.31
C ASN A 13 -2.64 17.98 0.61
N ARG A 14 -1.98 18.62 1.59
CA ARG A 14 -1.08 17.94 2.53
C ARG A 14 -1.82 17.03 3.51
N ALA A 15 -3.06 17.35 3.88
CA ALA A 15 -3.87 16.52 4.77
C ALA A 15 -4.23 15.19 4.11
N LEU A 16 -4.73 15.25 2.87
CA LEU A 16 -5.06 14.06 2.08
C LEU A 16 -3.82 13.21 1.78
N TYR A 17 -2.67 13.84 1.50
CA TYR A 17 -1.40 13.14 1.34
C TYR A 17 -1.03 12.33 2.60
N ASN A 18 -1.15 12.93 3.79
CA ASN A 18 -0.79 12.25 5.04
C ASN A 18 -1.69 11.03 5.30
N GLU A 19 -2.99 11.15 5.00
CA GLU A 19 -3.94 10.06 5.16
C GLU A 19 -3.63 8.90 4.19
N ALA A 20 -3.45 9.21 2.90
CA ALA A 20 -3.07 8.22 1.90
C ALA A 20 -1.70 7.57 2.22
N TRP A 21 -0.77 8.35 2.77
CA TRP A 21 0.54 7.85 3.20
C TRP A 21 0.43 6.87 4.37
N ALA A 22 -0.37 7.19 5.38
CA ALA A 22 -0.63 6.28 6.50
C ALA A 22 -1.30 4.97 6.03
N MET A 23 -2.22 5.04 5.07
CA MET A 23 -2.82 3.83 4.47
C MET A 23 -1.80 3.00 3.67
N LEU A 24 -0.89 3.65 2.93
CA LEU A 24 0.19 2.98 2.20
C LEU A 24 1.18 2.28 3.14
N GLU A 25 1.57 2.95 4.22
CA GLU A 25 2.43 2.39 5.28
C GLU A 25 1.79 1.13 5.89
N ARG A 26 0.52 1.21 6.29
CA ARG A 26 -0.24 0.05 6.81
C ARG A 26 -0.29 -1.09 5.79
N ASN A 27 -0.57 -0.79 4.53
CA ASN A 27 -0.61 -1.80 3.47
C ASN A 27 0.77 -2.44 3.21
N LYS A 28 1.86 -1.67 3.28
CA LYS A 28 3.22 -2.21 3.19
C LYS A 28 3.54 -3.11 4.38
N ALA A 29 3.21 -2.67 5.58
CA ALA A 29 3.42 -3.44 6.80
C ALA A 29 2.66 -4.78 6.72
N GLN A 30 1.42 -4.81 6.22
CA GLN A 30 0.63 -6.04 6.10
C GLN A 30 1.01 -6.94 4.92
N ARG A 31 1.90 -6.49 4.01
CA ARG A 31 2.27 -7.25 2.80
C ARG A 31 2.81 -8.64 3.13
N HIS A 32 3.60 -8.78 4.20
CA HIS A 32 4.16 -10.08 4.59
C HIS A 32 3.08 -11.07 5.07
N ILE A 33 2.08 -10.58 5.80
CA ILE A 33 0.91 -11.37 6.25
C ILE A 33 0.13 -11.88 5.03
N ARG A 34 -0.18 -10.98 4.10
CA ARG A 34 -0.87 -11.31 2.84
C ARG A 34 -0.04 -12.27 1.98
N GLY A 35 1.29 -12.15 1.98
CA GLY A 35 2.19 -13.03 1.25
C GLY A 35 2.13 -14.48 1.75
N GLY A 36 2.14 -14.68 3.07
CA GLY A 36 1.99 -16.03 3.66
C GLY A 36 0.64 -16.67 3.34
N GLU A 37 -0.45 -15.90 3.39
CA GLU A 37 -1.77 -16.39 2.98
C GLU A 37 -1.84 -16.72 1.49
N ALA A 38 -1.21 -15.92 0.62
CA ALA A 38 -1.19 -16.17 -0.82
C ALA A 38 -0.51 -17.51 -1.15
N THR A 39 0.65 -17.78 -0.53
CA THR A 39 1.33 -19.08 -0.66
C THR A 39 0.45 -20.21 -0.14
N ARG A 40 -0.17 -20.05 1.03
CA ARG A 40 -1.06 -21.05 1.61
C ARG A 40 -2.27 -21.35 0.73
N ARG A 41 -2.87 -20.35 0.08
CA ARG A 41 -3.99 -20.53 -0.84
C ARG A 41 -3.56 -21.26 -2.11
N LYS A 42 -2.42 -20.89 -2.70
CA LYS A 42 -1.87 -21.54 -3.89
C LYS A 42 -1.77 -23.06 -3.71
N TYR A 43 -1.08 -23.51 -2.66
CA TYR A 43 -0.88 -24.94 -2.38
C TYR A 43 -2.07 -25.65 -1.69
N LYS A 44 -3.19 -24.97 -1.45
CA LYS A 44 -4.45 -25.58 -0.97
C LYS A 44 -5.53 -25.66 -2.05
N GLN A 45 -5.36 -24.90 -3.13
CA GLN A 45 -6.25 -24.93 -4.30
C GLN A 45 -5.68 -25.79 -5.44
N ASP A 46 -4.40 -26.13 -5.37
CA ASP A 46 -3.76 -27.27 -6.07
C ASP A 46 -3.91 -28.56 -5.25
#